data_AF-A0A353Z9C9-F1
#
_entry.id   AF-A0A353Z9C9-F1
#
_cell.length_a   1.000
_cell.length_b   1.000
_cell.length_c   1.000
_cell.angle_alpha   90.00
_cell.angle_beta   90.00
_cell.angle_gamma   90.00
#
_symmetry.space_group_name_H-M   'P 1'
#
loop_
_entity.id
_entity.type
_entity.pdbx_description
1 polymer ?
#
loop_
_entity_poly.entity_id
_entity_poly.type
_entity_poly.pdbx_seq_one_letter_code
_entity_poly.pdbx_strand_id
1 'polypeptide(L)'
;MHIRRLSWSSGPRVGQSRPVRGTRSGAPAPRRGLAPLELVLVIPLLMMVMALMINFAHQVAWKVQAQTASRQAVWRQRPTHQAGSRDRPPRNWEPPASMSVGGVAPPPLFPQDPYDNYSALRGPILRDPQTGSPTAQLQVDRGLLQLNDDLVQGQASINREVVLLPRMYQIAFDVKHPLLQSEWRFHDLGYGSNSDRRSLKLYSYLPHPEVTKRGMDTQMAFLQVVHAPFRPALAILDKDPELAAWFGSAPDFHPQAGRPCLIDRDVVYRTVVQPLIDRIQGPKGGGRGGVPESMAQTFIRMYREQIAQLQLQVPPPRAEIQALQDKIDELNRFIGTLN
;
A
#
# COMPACT_ATOMS: atom_id res chain seq x y z
N MET A 1 1.12 27.92 1.20
CA MET A 1 1.56 28.42 -0.12
C MET A 1 0.85 29.75 -0.38
N HIS A 2 1.54 30.86 -0.13
CA HIS A 2 0.97 32.21 -0.20
C HIS A 2 1.23 32.84 -1.57
N ILE A 3 0.16 33.26 -2.24
CA ILE A 3 0.20 33.98 -3.52
C ILE A 3 0.40 35.46 -3.21
N ARG A 4 1.60 36.00 -3.49
CA ARG A 4 1.89 37.44 -3.42
C ARG A 4 1.32 38.15 -4.64
N ARG A 5 0.42 39.12 -4.41
CA ARG A 5 0.02 40.14 -5.37
C ARG A 5 1.18 41.11 -5.61
N LEU A 6 1.49 41.38 -6.88
CA LEU A 6 2.31 42.52 -7.27
C LEU A 6 1.42 43.75 -7.42
N SER A 7 1.63 44.76 -6.58
CA SER A 7 1.11 46.11 -6.78
C SER A 7 2.17 46.95 -7.48
N TRP A 8 1.75 47.75 -8.45
CA TRP A 8 2.57 48.79 -9.06
C TRP A 8 2.28 50.12 -8.37
N SER A 9 3.29 50.69 -7.71
CA SER A 9 3.23 52.02 -7.08
C SER A 9 3.76 53.09 -8.03
N SER A 10 2.95 54.10 -8.26
CA SER A 10 3.32 55.39 -8.86
C SER A 10 4.08 56.26 -7.85
N GLY A 11 5.08 57.03 -8.33
CA GLY A 11 5.75 58.06 -7.53
C GLY A 11 6.85 58.79 -8.32
N PRO A 12 6.92 60.14 -8.30
CA PRO A 12 7.60 60.95 -9.32
C PRO A 12 9.04 61.35 -8.95
N ARG A 13 9.86 61.72 -9.94
CA ARG A 13 11.00 62.62 -9.73
C ARG A 13 11.08 63.69 -10.82
N VAL A 14 10.78 64.90 -10.36
CA VAL A 14 11.16 66.18 -10.97
C VAL A 14 12.66 66.39 -10.73
N GLY A 15 13.40 66.75 -11.79
CA GLY A 15 14.84 66.98 -11.75
C GLY A 15 15.29 67.91 -12.88
N GLN A 16 15.01 69.20 -12.68
CA GLN A 16 15.68 70.42 -13.15
C GLN A 16 16.44 70.45 -14.50
N SER A 17 15.97 71.40 -15.29
CA SER A 17 16.50 72.02 -16.51
C SER A 17 17.78 72.85 -16.33
N ARG A 18 18.65 72.85 -17.36
CA ARG A 18 19.36 74.06 -17.83
C ARG A 18 19.51 74.04 -19.37
N PRO A 19 19.41 75.21 -20.04
CA PRO A 19 19.31 75.30 -21.49
C PRO A 19 20.67 75.52 -22.16
N VAL A 20 20.93 74.82 -23.25
CA VAL A 20 21.98 75.18 -24.21
C VAL A 20 21.29 75.69 -25.47
N ARG A 21 21.39 77.00 -25.69
CA ARG A 21 20.93 77.70 -26.88
C ARG A 21 22.01 77.58 -27.95
N GLY A 22 21.69 76.97 -29.09
CA GLY A 22 22.61 76.84 -30.21
C GLY A 22 21.89 76.63 -31.54
N THR A 23 21.57 77.75 -32.18
CA THR A 23 21.52 77.99 -33.64
C THR A 23 20.58 77.18 -34.54
N ARG A 24 19.64 77.96 -35.12
CA ARG A 24 18.82 77.74 -36.33
C ARG A 24 19.40 76.77 -37.38
N SER A 25 18.57 75.85 -37.85
CA SER A 25 18.36 75.60 -39.29
C SER A 25 17.25 74.56 -39.51
N GLY A 26 16.36 74.84 -40.45
CA GLY A 26 15.36 73.90 -40.96
C GLY A 26 14.01 73.96 -40.25
N ALA A 27 13.06 74.70 -40.82
CA ALA A 27 11.65 74.38 -40.61
C ALA A 27 11.44 72.92 -41.06
N PRO A 28 10.96 72.00 -40.20
CA PRO A 28 10.60 70.68 -40.67
C PRO A 28 9.42 70.86 -41.63
N ALA A 29 9.63 70.47 -42.88
CA ALA A 29 8.56 70.32 -43.84
C ALA A 29 7.42 69.54 -43.18
N PRO A 30 6.14 69.90 -43.41
CA PRO A 30 5.03 69.09 -42.92
C PRO A 30 5.15 67.72 -43.58
N ARG A 31 5.69 66.74 -42.84
CA ARG A 31 5.61 65.34 -43.23
C ARG A 31 4.13 65.02 -43.23
N ARG A 32 3.54 64.98 -44.43
CA ARG A 32 2.18 64.51 -44.66
C ARG A 32 2.07 63.17 -43.96
N GLY A 33 1.29 63.14 -42.87
CA GLY A 33 1.17 61.96 -42.02
C GLY A 33 0.56 60.83 -42.82
N LEU A 34 1.37 59.82 -43.13
CA LEU A 34 0.90 58.51 -43.56
C LEU A 34 0.25 57.73 -42.40
N ALA A 35 0.17 58.33 -41.20
CA ALA A 35 -0.44 57.73 -40.01
C ALA A 35 -1.85 57.12 -40.23
N PRO A 36 -2.78 57.70 -41.02
CA PRO A 36 -4.05 57.04 -41.34
C PRO A 36 -3.87 55.82 -42.24
N LEU A 37 -2.91 55.87 -43.18
CA LEU A 37 -2.63 54.78 -44.12
C LEU A 37 -1.90 53.62 -43.43
N GLU A 38 -0.95 53.92 -42.54
CA GLU A 38 -0.29 52.96 -41.66
C GLU A 38 -1.29 52.31 -40.71
N LEU A 39 -2.22 53.08 -40.12
CA LEU A 39 -3.28 52.54 -39.27
C LEU A 39 -4.19 51.58 -40.05
N VAL A 40 -4.61 51.95 -41.26
CA VAL A 40 -5.48 51.10 -42.11
C VAL A 40 -4.77 49.82 -42.55
N LEU A 41 -3.44 49.83 -42.72
CA LEU A 41 -2.65 48.63 -43.03
C LEU A 41 -2.33 47.78 -41.80
N VAL A 42 -2.13 48.39 -40.63
CA VAL A 42 -1.77 47.70 -39.39
C VAL A 42 -2.97 47.00 -38.75
N ILE A 43 -4.18 47.57 -38.82
CA ILE A 43 -5.40 46.96 -38.27
C ILE A 43 -5.65 45.54 -38.82
N PRO A 44 -5.71 45.29 -40.15
CA PRO A 44 -5.96 43.95 -40.67
C PRO A 44 -4.82 42.98 -40.34
N LEU A 45 -3.57 43.46 -40.27
CA LEU A 45 -2.43 42.64 -39.85
C LEU A 45 -2.56 42.22 -38.38
N LEU A 46 -2.92 43.14 -37.48
CA LEU A 46 -3.16 42.83 -36.07
C LEU A 46 -4.35 41.89 -35.89
N MET A 47 -5.43 42.08 -36.65
CA MET A 47 -6.58 41.17 -36.66
C MET A 47 -6.20 39.77 -37.14
N MET A 48 -5.34 39.67 -38.15
CA MET A 48 -4.81 38.39 -38.65
C MET A 48 -3.95 37.69 -37.58
N VAL A 49 -3.04 38.42 -36.92
CA VAL A 49 -2.21 37.86 -35.84
C VAL A 49 -3.06 37.39 -34.65
N MET A 50 -4.05 38.19 -34.25
CA MET A 50 -4.99 37.81 -33.19
C MET A 50 -5.78 36.55 -33.57
N ALA A 51 -6.26 36.47 -34.81
CA ALA A 51 -6.97 35.29 -35.30
C ALA A 51 -6.09 34.03 -35.31
N LEU A 52 -4.81 34.17 -35.70
CA LEU A 52 -3.84 33.08 -35.65
C LEU A 52 -3.56 32.62 -34.21
N MET A 53 -3.38 33.55 -33.26
CA MET A 53 -3.17 33.22 -31.85
C MET A 53 -4.36 32.45 -31.25
N ILE A 54 -5.59 32.90 -31.53
CA ILE A 54 -6.81 32.23 -31.05
C ILE A 54 -6.94 30.83 -31.67
N ASN A 55 -6.68 30.69 -32.97
CA ASN A 55 -6.73 29.38 -33.64
C ASN A 55 -5.66 28.41 -33.09
N PHE A 56 -4.45 28.90 -32.81
CA PHE A 56 -3.39 28.10 -32.19
C PHE A 56 -3.76 27.66 -30.77
N ALA A 57 -4.27 28.58 -29.94
CA ALA A 57 -4.72 28.24 -28.58
C ALA A 57 -5.85 27.18 -28.62
N HIS A 58 -6.77 27.30 -29.57
CA HIS A 58 -7.83 26.32 -29.80
C HIS A 58 -7.29 24.94 -30.19
N GLN A 59 -6.30 24.87 -31.09
CA GLN A 59 -5.64 23.62 -31.47
C GLN A 59 -4.96 22.95 -30.28
N VAL A 60 -4.20 23.71 -29.50
CA VAL A 60 -3.49 23.19 -28.33
C VAL A 60 -4.48 22.64 -27.30
N ALA A 61 -5.58 23.36 -27.06
CA ALA A 61 -6.64 22.89 -26.16
C ALA A 61 -7.21 21.53 -26.59
N TRP A 62 -7.53 21.37 -27.88
CA TRP A 62 -8.04 20.10 -28.40
C TRP A 62 -7.00 18.98 -28.38
N LYS A 63 -5.71 19.29 -28.61
CA LYS A 63 -4.64 18.30 -28.49
C LYS A 63 -4.49 17.77 -27.06
N VAL A 64 -4.55 18.66 -26.06
CA VAL A 64 -4.52 18.26 -24.63
C VAL A 64 -5.75 17.42 -24.27
N GLN A 65 -6.93 17.81 -24.77
CA GLN A 65 -8.14 17.01 -24.57
C GLN A 65 -8.03 15.63 -25.24
N ALA A 66 -7.49 15.52 -26.45
CA ALA A 66 -7.27 14.24 -27.13
C ALA A 66 -6.28 13.34 -26.36
N GLN A 67 -5.21 13.90 -25.80
CA GLN A 67 -4.30 13.15 -24.92
C GLN A 67 -5.01 12.65 -23.66
N THR A 68 -5.83 13.49 -23.04
CA THR A 68 -6.60 13.11 -21.85
C THR A 68 -7.63 12.03 -22.17
N ALA A 69 -8.34 12.17 -23.31
CA ALA A 69 -9.33 11.22 -23.78
C ALA A 69 -8.70 9.85 -24.10
N SER A 70 -7.52 9.81 -24.73
CA SER A 70 -6.80 8.55 -25.01
C SER A 70 -6.41 7.81 -23.73
N ARG A 71 -5.95 8.53 -22.69
CA ARG A 71 -5.68 7.96 -21.36
C ARG A 71 -6.94 7.45 -20.68
N GLN A 72 -8.00 8.25 -20.72
CA GLN A 72 -9.28 7.90 -20.12
C GLN A 72 -9.88 6.65 -20.77
N ALA A 73 -9.70 6.46 -22.08
CA ALA A 73 -10.17 5.28 -22.80
C ALA A 73 -9.63 3.98 -22.15
N VAL A 74 -8.33 3.92 -21.85
CA VAL A 74 -7.73 2.76 -21.16
C VAL A 74 -8.17 2.66 -19.71
N TRP A 75 -8.19 3.79 -18.98
CA TRP A 75 -8.55 3.80 -17.55
C TRP A 75 -9.94 3.23 -17.29
N ARG A 76 -10.88 3.50 -18.20
CA ARG A 76 -12.28 3.03 -18.11
C ARG A 76 -12.45 1.55 -18.37
N GLN A 77 -11.45 0.89 -18.95
CA GLN A 77 -11.47 -0.56 -19.18
C GLN A 77 -10.82 -1.36 -18.05
N ARG A 78 -10.19 -0.69 -17.07
CA ARG A 78 -9.63 -1.37 -15.91
C ARG A 78 -10.75 -2.04 -15.12
N PRO A 79 -10.62 -3.32 -14.70
CA PRO A 79 -11.67 -4.04 -13.99
C PRO A 79 -12.15 -3.40 -12.67
N THR A 80 -11.36 -2.51 -12.05
CA THR A 80 -11.80 -1.72 -10.88
C THR A 80 -12.87 -0.68 -11.22
N HIS A 81 -12.94 -0.26 -12.49
CA HIS A 81 -14.02 0.51 -13.04
C HIS A 81 -15.01 -0.48 -13.67
N GLN A 82 -16.29 -0.42 -13.26
CA GLN A 82 -17.33 -1.31 -13.80
C GLN A 82 -17.30 -1.25 -15.32
N ALA A 83 -16.80 -2.34 -15.93
CA ALA A 83 -16.34 -2.38 -17.30
C ALA A 83 -17.33 -1.73 -18.27
N GLY A 84 -16.91 -0.63 -18.87
CA GLY A 84 -17.40 -0.06 -20.13
C GLY A 84 -18.85 0.46 -20.24
N SER A 85 -19.80 -0.01 -19.42
CA SER A 85 -21.24 0.22 -19.67
C SER A 85 -21.85 1.41 -18.90
N ARG A 86 -21.26 1.80 -17.77
CA ARG A 86 -21.80 2.87 -16.89
C ARG A 86 -21.03 4.17 -16.90
N ASP A 87 -19.78 4.14 -17.36
CA ASP A 87 -19.04 5.36 -17.63
C ASP A 87 -19.32 5.72 -19.08
N ARG A 88 -19.98 6.86 -19.36
CA ARG A 88 -20.19 7.34 -20.73
C ARG A 88 -19.01 8.21 -21.13
N PRO A 89 -18.65 8.29 -22.43
CA PRO A 89 -17.73 9.33 -22.89
C PRO A 89 -18.15 10.71 -22.35
N PRO A 90 -17.20 11.59 -22.00
CA PRO A 90 -17.50 12.96 -21.62
C PRO A 90 -18.43 13.62 -22.64
N ARG A 91 -19.42 14.41 -22.19
CA ARG A 91 -20.43 15.03 -23.05
C ARG A 91 -19.84 15.91 -24.18
N ASN A 92 -18.61 16.40 -24.00
CA ASN A 92 -17.88 17.17 -24.99
C ASN A 92 -17.08 16.32 -26.00
N TRP A 93 -17.09 14.99 -25.86
CA TRP A 93 -16.37 14.02 -26.69
C TRP A 93 -17.34 13.15 -27.51
N GLU A 94 -18.18 13.82 -28.28
CA GLU A 94 -19.20 13.23 -29.16
C GLU A 94 -18.77 13.31 -30.64
N PRO A 95 -19.39 12.51 -31.55
CA PRO A 95 -19.03 12.46 -32.96
C PRO A 95 -18.89 13.86 -33.60
N PRO A 96 -17.86 14.10 -34.43
CA PRO A 96 -16.94 13.13 -35.04
C PRO A 96 -15.75 12.71 -34.15
N ALA A 97 -15.69 13.15 -32.89
CA ALA A 97 -14.65 12.69 -31.97
C ALA A 97 -14.96 11.27 -31.47
N SER A 98 -13.95 10.41 -31.41
CA SER A 98 -14.08 9.04 -30.92
C SER A 98 -12.98 8.70 -29.93
N MET A 99 -13.25 7.73 -29.06
CA MET A 99 -12.27 7.14 -28.17
C MET A 99 -12.45 5.63 -28.17
N SER A 100 -11.34 4.89 -28.20
CA SER A 100 -11.36 3.44 -28.22
C SER A 100 -10.10 2.89 -27.54
N VAL A 101 -10.08 1.59 -27.33
CA VAL A 101 -8.92 0.89 -26.82
C VAL A 101 -8.62 -0.26 -27.76
N GLY A 102 -7.35 -0.43 -28.09
CA GLY A 102 -6.84 -1.54 -28.87
C GLY A 102 -5.75 -2.28 -28.11
N GLY A 103 -5.59 -3.57 -28.39
CA GLY A 103 -4.41 -4.32 -28.00
C GLY A 103 -3.22 -3.86 -28.85
N VAL A 104 -2.06 -3.70 -28.23
CA VAL A 104 -0.82 -3.37 -28.95
C VAL A 104 0.25 -4.35 -28.52
N ALA A 105 0.85 -5.01 -29.49
CA ALA A 105 2.07 -5.78 -29.24
C ALA A 105 3.11 -4.81 -28.65
N PRO A 106 3.66 -5.09 -27.45
CA PRO A 106 4.65 -4.22 -26.87
C PRO A 106 5.83 -4.11 -27.84
N PRO A 107 6.35 -2.90 -28.08
CA PRO A 107 7.69 -2.82 -28.64
C PRO A 107 8.62 -3.56 -27.67
N PRO A 108 9.58 -4.37 -28.15
CA PRO A 108 10.54 -5.01 -27.26
C PRO A 108 11.19 -3.91 -26.41
N LEU A 109 10.93 -3.92 -25.09
CA LEU A 109 11.43 -2.91 -24.16
C LEU A 109 12.96 -2.77 -24.27
N PHE A 110 13.62 -3.88 -24.65
CA PHE A 110 15.01 -3.94 -25.06
C PHE A 110 15.12 -4.94 -26.22
N PRO A 111 15.40 -4.52 -27.48
CA PRO A 111 15.68 -5.43 -28.58
C PRO A 111 16.87 -6.36 -28.30
N GLN A 112 17.81 -5.86 -27.49
CA GLN A 112 18.91 -6.58 -26.87
C GLN A 112 18.95 -6.11 -25.41
N ASP A 113 18.75 -7.01 -24.45
CA ASP A 113 18.85 -6.66 -23.04
C ASP A 113 20.32 -6.30 -22.72
N PRO A 114 20.64 -5.04 -22.40
CA PRO A 114 22.01 -4.63 -22.12
C PRO A 114 22.57 -5.33 -20.86
N TYR A 115 21.71 -5.94 -20.05
CA TYR A 115 22.06 -6.65 -18.83
C TYR A 115 22.10 -8.17 -19.00
N ASP A 116 21.92 -8.70 -20.22
CA ASP A 116 21.91 -10.15 -20.47
C ASP A 116 23.21 -10.85 -20.04
N ASN A 117 24.34 -10.14 -20.16
CA ASN A 117 25.66 -10.62 -19.78
C ASN A 117 25.98 -10.45 -18.28
N TYR A 118 25.16 -9.74 -17.51
CA TYR A 118 25.46 -9.37 -16.11
C TYR A 118 24.67 -10.26 -15.14
N SER A 119 25.18 -11.47 -14.92
CA SER A 119 24.60 -12.43 -13.96
C SER A 119 24.44 -11.90 -12.54
N ALA A 120 25.32 -10.98 -12.11
CA ALA A 120 25.23 -10.33 -10.80
C ALA A 120 24.03 -9.39 -10.65
N LEU A 121 23.57 -8.74 -11.74
CA LEU A 121 22.44 -7.82 -11.72
C LEU A 121 21.08 -8.53 -11.77
N ARG A 122 21.05 -9.75 -12.33
CA ARG A 122 19.84 -10.59 -12.41
C ARG A 122 19.57 -11.41 -11.13
N GLY A 123 20.45 -11.32 -10.14
CA GLY A 123 20.42 -12.18 -8.96
C GLY A 123 20.94 -13.59 -9.27
N PRO A 124 21.08 -14.45 -8.25
CA PRO A 124 21.59 -15.80 -8.44
C PRO A 124 20.74 -16.53 -9.48
N ILE A 125 21.37 -16.89 -10.59
CA ILE A 125 20.80 -17.87 -11.50
C ILE A 125 20.62 -19.12 -10.66
N LEU A 126 19.39 -19.60 -10.52
CA LEU A 126 19.03 -20.84 -9.82
C LEU A 126 19.55 -22.02 -10.63
N ARG A 127 20.87 -22.12 -10.75
CA ARG A 127 21.62 -23.24 -11.27
C ARG A 127 22.48 -23.71 -10.13
N ASP A 128 22.38 -24.99 -9.83
CA ASP A 128 23.31 -25.63 -8.93
C ASP A 128 24.73 -25.49 -9.52
N PRO A 129 25.68 -24.85 -8.80
CA PRO A 129 27.03 -24.60 -9.31
C PRO A 129 27.83 -25.88 -9.56
N GLN A 130 27.40 -27.05 -9.05
CA GLN A 130 28.07 -28.33 -9.33
C GLN A 130 27.51 -29.05 -10.56
N THR A 131 26.24 -28.83 -10.92
CA THR A 131 25.57 -29.64 -11.97
C THR A 131 25.09 -28.85 -13.18
N GLY A 132 25.07 -27.51 -13.11
CA GLY A 132 24.72 -26.63 -14.25
C GLY A 132 23.26 -26.73 -14.72
N SER A 133 22.50 -27.68 -14.18
CA SER A 133 21.06 -27.83 -14.38
C SER A 133 20.31 -26.71 -13.64
N PRO A 134 19.18 -26.21 -14.19
CA PRO A 134 18.30 -25.33 -13.43
C PRO A 134 17.95 -26.07 -12.13
N THR A 135 18.31 -25.50 -10.99
CA THR A 135 17.95 -26.07 -9.69
C THR A 135 16.44 -26.11 -9.70
N ALA A 136 15.87 -27.30 -9.79
CA ALA A 136 14.43 -27.56 -9.86
C ALA A 136 13.73 -27.23 -8.52
N GLN A 137 14.15 -26.17 -7.83
CA GLN A 137 13.76 -25.83 -6.47
C GLN A 137 13.01 -24.50 -6.40
N LEU A 138 13.30 -23.56 -7.30
CA LEU A 138 12.56 -22.31 -7.42
C LEU A 138 12.08 -22.13 -8.86
N GLN A 139 10.82 -22.44 -9.10
CA GLN A 139 10.16 -22.18 -10.35
C GLN A 139 9.56 -20.77 -10.30
N VAL A 140 9.78 -20.00 -11.37
CA VAL A 140 9.27 -18.65 -11.51
C VAL A 140 8.08 -18.71 -12.46
N ASP A 141 6.91 -18.25 -12.01
CA ASP A 141 5.75 -18.14 -12.90
C ASP A 141 5.98 -16.98 -13.86
N ARG A 142 6.49 -17.32 -15.06
CA ARG A 142 6.81 -16.34 -16.09
C ARG A 142 5.56 -15.70 -16.68
N GLY A 143 4.39 -16.34 -16.62
CA GLY A 143 3.14 -15.76 -17.11
C GLY A 143 2.69 -14.57 -16.26
N LEU A 144 3.03 -14.57 -14.97
CA LEU A 144 2.73 -13.46 -14.06
C LEU A 144 3.79 -12.35 -14.06
N LEU A 145 5.02 -12.66 -14.48
CA LEU A 145 6.15 -11.71 -14.47
C LEU A 145 6.39 -11.02 -15.82
N GLN A 146 5.87 -11.57 -16.92
CA GLN A 146 5.96 -10.94 -18.23
C GLN A 146 4.99 -9.76 -18.31
N LEU A 147 5.53 -8.56 -18.14
CA LEU A 147 4.78 -7.30 -18.29
C LEU A 147 4.40 -7.02 -19.76
N ASN A 148 5.00 -7.75 -20.70
CA ASN A 148 4.84 -7.53 -22.13
C ASN A 148 3.43 -7.92 -22.63
N ASP A 149 2.81 -8.93 -22.02
CA ASP A 149 1.56 -9.50 -22.54
C ASP A 149 0.33 -8.61 -22.30
N ASP A 150 0.46 -7.63 -21.39
CA ASP A 150 -0.65 -6.77 -20.96
C ASP A 150 -0.48 -5.29 -21.40
N LEU A 151 0.18 -5.03 -22.53
CA LEU A 151 0.22 -3.67 -23.07
C LEU A 151 -1.09 -3.34 -23.83
N VAL A 152 -1.77 -2.30 -23.35
CA VAL A 152 -3.02 -1.82 -23.92
C VAL A 152 -2.85 -0.38 -24.40
N GLN A 153 -3.42 -0.03 -25.54
CA GLN A 153 -3.30 1.31 -26.11
C GLN A 153 -4.66 1.99 -26.19
N GLY A 154 -4.75 3.14 -25.53
CA GLY A 154 -5.89 4.03 -25.69
C GLY A 154 -5.70 4.88 -26.94
N GLN A 155 -6.77 5.02 -27.71
CA GLN A 155 -6.79 5.85 -28.90
C GLN A 155 -7.90 6.89 -28.78
N ALA A 156 -7.58 8.12 -29.18
CA ALA A 156 -8.56 9.20 -29.32
C ALA A 156 -8.36 9.89 -30.66
N SER A 157 -9.45 10.01 -31.41
CA SER A 157 -9.47 10.70 -32.70
C SER A 157 -10.42 11.88 -32.64
N ILE A 158 -10.03 13.00 -33.23
CA ILE A 158 -10.88 14.18 -33.36
C ILE A 158 -10.64 14.83 -34.72
N ASN A 159 -11.73 15.26 -35.35
CA ASN A 159 -11.72 16.12 -36.52
C ASN A 159 -12.64 17.34 -36.27
N ARG A 160 -12.11 18.56 -36.34
CA ARG A 160 -12.86 19.80 -36.06
C ARG A 160 -12.44 20.93 -37.00
N GLU A 161 -13.34 21.89 -37.19
CA GLU A 161 -13.02 23.15 -37.88
C GLU A 161 -12.43 24.17 -36.90
N VAL A 162 -11.59 25.08 -37.40
CA VAL A 162 -11.05 26.18 -36.58
C VAL A 162 -12.05 27.33 -36.43
N VAL A 163 -12.02 27.99 -35.27
CA VAL A 163 -13.07 28.93 -34.84
C VAL A 163 -13.18 30.16 -35.75
N LEU A 164 -12.05 30.79 -36.10
CA LEU A 164 -12.07 32.08 -36.81
C LEU A 164 -11.85 31.95 -38.32
N LEU A 165 -11.43 30.78 -38.80
CA LEU A 165 -11.09 30.52 -40.20
C LEU A 165 -11.60 29.14 -40.67
N PRO A 166 -12.89 28.81 -40.47
CA PRO A 166 -13.41 27.44 -40.58
C PRO A 166 -13.22 26.82 -41.98
N ARG A 167 -13.18 27.65 -43.03
CA ARG A 167 -13.01 27.21 -44.42
C ARG A 167 -11.56 27.01 -44.85
N MET A 168 -10.59 27.36 -44.02
CA MET A 168 -9.19 27.40 -44.42
C MET A 168 -8.48 26.06 -44.17
N TYR A 169 -8.74 25.41 -43.04
CA TYR A 169 -8.27 24.06 -42.74
C TYR A 169 -9.03 23.45 -41.56
N GLN A 170 -8.99 22.12 -41.47
CA GLN A 170 -9.52 21.34 -40.34
C GLN A 170 -8.38 20.87 -39.44
N ILE A 171 -8.66 20.73 -38.15
CA ILE A 171 -7.75 20.16 -37.16
C ILE A 171 -8.10 18.69 -36.99
N ALA A 172 -7.12 17.83 -37.26
CA ALA A 172 -7.24 16.39 -37.07
C ALA A 172 -6.15 15.93 -36.11
N PHE A 173 -6.54 15.26 -35.02
CA PHE A 173 -5.60 14.62 -34.10
C PHE A 173 -5.96 13.15 -33.95
N ASP A 174 -4.99 12.27 -34.21
CA ASP A 174 -5.02 10.86 -33.84
C ASP A 174 -3.97 10.64 -32.75
N VAL A 175 -4.43 10.48 -31.51
CA VAL A 175 -3.56 10.36 -30.34
C VAL A 175 -3.66 8.96 -29.78
N LYS A 176 -2.49 8.34 -29.63
CA LYS A 176 -2.32 7.00 -29.08
C LYS A 176 -1.54 7.07 -27.78
N HIS A 177 -2.04 6.38 -26.75
CA HIS A 177 -1.40 6.33 -25.45
C HIS A 177 -1.24 4.87 -25.01
N PRO A 178 -0.02 4.30 -25.16
CA PRO A 178 0.25 2.96 -24.66
C PRO A 178 0.29 2.99 -23.14
N LEU A 179 -0.22 1.94 -22.54
CA LEU A 179 -0.29 1.79 -21.11
C LEU A 179 -0.13 0.33 -20.71
N LEU A 180 0.65 0.13 -19.65
CA LEU A 180 0.82 -1.18 -19.05
C LEU A 180 -0.39 -1.52 -18.19
N GLN A 181 -1.13 -2.55 -18.59
CA GLN A 181 -2.22 -3.16 -17.84
C GLN A 181 -1.76 -4.47 -17.17
N SER A 182 -0.47 -4.62 -16.84
CA SER A 182 0.00 -5.78 -16.10
C SER A 182 -0.55 -5.75 -14.68
N GLU A 183 -1.44 -6.66 -14.36
CA GLU A 183 -2.20 -6.62 -13.11
C GLU A 183 -1.58 -7.54 -12.06
N TRP A 184 -0.52 -7.06 -11.37
CA TRP A 184 -0.08 -7.65 -10.09
C TRP A 184 -1.04 -7.28 -8.95
N ARG A 185 -2.33 -7.31 -9.23
CA ARG A 185 -3.37 -7.03 -8.26
C ARG A 185 -3.50 -8.24 -7.36
N PHE A 186 -3.73 -7.98 -6.09
CA PHE A 186 -3.74 -9.05 -5.09
C PHE A 186 -4.87 -10.06 -5.39
N HIS A 187 -6.05 -9.58 -5.80
CA HIS A 187 -7.20 -10.46 -6.09
C HIS A 187 -7.01 -11.36 -7.31
N ASP A 188 -6.33 -10.90 -8.38
CA ASP A 188 -6.07 -11.75 -9.56
C ASP A 188 -5.06 -12.85 -9.26
N LEU A 189 -4.14 -12.59 -8.34
CA LEU A 189 -3.19 -13.57 -7.82
C LEU A 189 -3.82 -14.52 -6.79
N GLY A 190 -5.11 -14.34 -6.47
CA GLY A 190 -5.85 -15.12 -5.48
C GLY A 190 -5.54 -14.74 -4.02
N TYR A 191 -5.03 -13.54 -3.78
CA TYR A 191 -4.80 -13.00 -2.44
C TYR A 191 -6.02 -12.24 -1.92
N GLY A 192 -6.13 -12.13 -0.59
CA GLY A 192 -7.21 -11.40 0.08
C GLY A 192 -6.88 -9.94 0.35
N SER A 193 -5.59 -9.58 0.35
CA SER A 193 -5.12 -8.23 0.62
C SER A 193 -3.84 -7.87 -0.15
N ASN A 194 -3.62 -6.58 -0.37
CA ASN A 194 -2.37 -6.05 -0.92
C ASN A 194 -1.17 -6.19 0.03
N SER A 195 -1.41 -6.53 1.30
CA SER A 195 -0.37 -6.88 2.28
C SER A 195 0.17 -8.29 2.10
N ASP A 196 -0.48 -9.12 1.29
CA ASP A 196 -0.11 -10.51 1.12
C ASP A 196 1.19 -10.63 0.30
N ARG A 197 2.03 -11.58 0.69
CA ARG A 197 3.34 -11.79 0.05
C ARG A 197 3.17 -12.41 -1.33
N ARG A 198 3.21 -11.56 -2.36
CA ARG A 198 3.19 -11.95 -3.79
C ARG A 198 4.24 -12.99 -4.16
N SER A 199 5.35 -13.05 -3.41
CA SER A 199 6.42 -14.03 -3.64
C SER A 199 5.93 -15.48 -3.58
N LEU A 200 4.82 -15.77 -2.89
CA LEU A 200 4.30 -17.14 -2.79
C LEU A 200 3.55 -17.63 -4.05
N LYS A 201 3.13 -16.71 -4.92
CA LYS A 201 2.48 -17.03 -6.21
C LYS A 201 3.41 -16.81 -7.39
N LEU A 202 4.26 -15.79 -7.32
CA LEU A 202 5.26 -15.51 -8.34
C LEU A 202 6.38 -16.56 -8.37
N TYR A 203 6.63 -17.20 -7.22
CA TYR A 203 7.64 -18.24 -7.09
C TYR A 203 7.01 -19.50 -6.50
N SER A 204 7.03 -20.59 -7.26
CA SER A 204 6.70 -21.92 -6.76
C SER A 204 7.99 -22.58 -6.25
N TYR A 205 7.98 -22.92 -4.97
CA TYR A 205 9.03 -23.72 -4.36
C TYR A 205 8.68 -25.19 -4.53
N LEU A 206 9.59 -25.96 -5.13
CA LEU A 206 9.52 -27.41 -4.99
C LEU A 206 10.10 -27.78 -3.62
N PRO A 207 9.44 -28.65 -2.84
CA PRO A 207 9.79 -28.88 -1.45
C PRO A 207 11.23 -29.40 -1.35
N HIS A 208 12.11 -28.56 -0.81
CA HIS A 208 13.48 -28.96 -0.46
C HIS A 208 13.41 -30.00 0.66
N PRO A 209 14.27 -31.05 0.66
CA PRO A 209 14.29 -32.06 1.71
C PRO A 209 14.34 -31.48 3.13
N GLU A 210 15.04 -30.36 3.33
CA GLU A 210 15.08 -29.66 4.62
C GLU A 210 13.76 -29.01 5.04
N VAL A 211 12.97 -28.49 4.08
CA VAL A 211 11.65 -27.91 4.38
C VAL A 211 10.69 -29.02 4.78
N THR A 212 10.71 -30.15 4.07
CA THR A 212 9.95 -31.34 4.42
C THR A 212 10.35 -31.86 5.80
N LYS A 213 11.65 -31.94 6.09
CA LYS A 213 12.17 -32.34 7.40
C LYS A 213 11.69 -31.39 8.51
N ARG A 214 11.79 -30.07 8.33
CA ARG A 214 11.28 -29.09 9.31
C ARG A 214 9.77 -29.19 9.52
N GLY A 215 9.02 -29.48 8.46
CA GLY A 215 7.59 -29.77 8.55
C GLY A 215 7.30 -30.99 9.43
N MET A 216 8.03 -32.09 9.20
CA MET A 216 7.95 -33.29 10.03
C MET A 216 8.38 -33.03 11.48
N ASP A 217 9.48 -32.29 11.71
CA ASP A 217 9.96 -31.92 13.05
C ASP A 217 8.90 -31.10 13.81
N THR A 218 8.22 -30.17 13.12
CA THR A 218 7.14 -29.36 13.70
C THR A 218 5.93 -30.23 14.05
N GLN A 219 5.55 -31.16 13.17
CA GLN A 219 4.47 -32.10 13.41
C GLN A 219 4.78 -33.02 14.60
N MET A 220 6.02 -33.52 14.70
CA MET A 220 6.47 -34.33 15.83
C MET A 220 6.49 -33.53 17.13
N ALA A 221 6.96 -32.29 17.12
CA ALA A 221 6.92 -31.42 18.30
C ALA A 221 5.47 -31.16 18.77
N PHE A 222 4.54 -30.94 17.83
CA PHE A 222 3.12 -30.82 18.15
C PHE A 222 2.56 -32.09 18.79
N LEU A 223 2.85 -33.27 18.21
CA LEU A 223 2.42 -34.55 18.76
C LEU A 223 3.01 -34.80 20.16
N GLN A 224 4.26 -34.41 20.41
CA GLN A 224 4.88 -34.52 21.73
C GLN A 224 4.16 -33.66 22.78
N VAL A 225 3.70 -32.46 22.42
CA VAL A 225 2.90 -31.61 23.32
C VAL A 225 1.52 -32.22 23.57
N VAL A 226 0.85 -32.70 22.51
CA VAL A 226 -0.49 -33.30 22.59
C VAL A 226 -0.49 -34.59 23.40
N HIS A 227 0.54 -35.42 23.26
CA HIS A 227 0.67 -36.71 23.94
C HIS A 227 1.60 -36.66 25.15
N ALA A 228 1.91 -35.46 25.66
CA ALA A 228 2.73 -35.31 26.84
C ALA A 228 2.10 -36.04 28.04
N PRO A 229 2.84 -36.89 28.78
CA PRO A 229 2.28 -37.67 29.89
C PRO A 229 1.79 -36.78 31.04
N PHE A 230 2.33 -35.56 31.16
CA PHE A 230 1.91 -34.56 32.15
C PHE A 230 0.71 -33.72 31.70
N ARG A 231 0.17 -33.93 30.48
CA ARG A 231 -0.97 -33.15 29.97
C ARG A 231 -2.21 -33.17 30.88
N PRO A 232 -2.59 -34.31 31.51
CA PRO A 232 -3.69 -34.29 32.49
C PRO A 232 -3.44 -33.33 33.67
N ALA A 233 -2.19 -33.17 34.09
CA ALA A 233 -1.84 -32.21 35.15
C ALA A 233 -1.93 -30.75 34.70
N LEU A 234 -1.90 -30.48 33.39
CA LEU A 234 -2.09 -29.15 32.81
C LEU A 234 -3.57 -28.81 32.54
N ALA A 235 -4.49 -29.74 32.78
CA ALA A 235 -5.93 -29.51 32.54
C ALA A 235 -6.47 -28.31 33.33
N ILE A 236 -5.89 -28.01 34.48
CA ILE A 236 -6.23 -26.84 35.32
C ILE A 236 -5.87 -25.50 34.65
N LEU A 237 -4.90 -25.50 33.73
CA LEU A 237 -4.59 -24.34 32.88
C LEU A 237 -5.63 -24.21 31.76
N ASP A 238 -6.18 -25.34 31.31
CA ASP A 238 -7.12 -25.50 30.19
C ASP A 238 -8.58 -25.48 30.68
N LYS A 239 -9.03 -24.29 31.12
CA LYS A 239 -10.43 -24.00 31.44
C LYS A 239 -11.03 -24.90 32.53
N ASP A 240 -10.47 -24.81 33.73
CA ASP A 240 -10.93 -25.56 34.90
C ASP A 240 -12.46 -25.42 35.13
N PRO A 241 -13.20 -26.54 35.23
CA PRO A 241 -14.66 -26.53 35.35
C PRO A 241 -15.14 -26.01 36.71
N GLU A 242 -14.36 -26.16 37.79
CA GLU A 242 -14.67 -25.62 39.12
C GLU A 242 -14.59 -24.08 39.08
N LEU A 243 -13.52 -23.54 38.50
CA LEU A 243 -13.37 -22.10 38.30
C LEU A 243 -14.45 -21.54 37.35
N ALA A 244 -14.81 -22.27 36.29
CA ALA A 244 -15.89 -21.88 35.39
C ALA A 244 -17.24 -21.83 36.10
N ALA A 245 -17.55 -22.85 36.92
CA ALA A 245 -18.78 -22.92 37.69
C ALA A 245 -18.87 -21.79 38.73
N TRP A 246 -17.74 -21.42 39.34
CA TRP A 246 -17.69 -20.37 40.36
C TRP A 246 -17.72 -18.94 39.80
N PHE A 247 -16.83 -18.63 38.85
CA PHE A 247 -16.67 -17.28 38.30
C PHE A 247 -17.53 -17.01 37.04
N GLY A 248 -18.30 -18.00 36.58
CA GLY A 248 -19.07 -17.94 35.33
C GLY A 248 -18.22 -18.06 34.05
N SER A 249 -16.89 -18.10 34.20
CA SER A 249 -15.93 -18.38 33.13
C SER A 249 -14.62 -18.87 33.74
N ALA A 250 -13.93 -19.80 33.07
CA ALA A 250 -12.62 -20.22 33.52
C ALA A 250 -11.55 -19.20 33.08
N PRO A 251 -10.72 -18.71 34.01
CA PRO A 251 -9.54 -17.92 33.66
C PRO A 251 -8.60 -18.70 32.73
N ASP A 252 -8.10 -18.05 31.69
CA ASP A 252 -7.06 -18.62 30.84
C ASP A 252 -5.68 -18.30 31.44
N PHE A 253 -5.01 -19.34 31.94
CA PHE A 253 -3.68 -19.22 32.50
C PHE A 253 -2.56 -19.40 31.45
N HIS A 254 -2.91 -19.66 30.18
CA HIS A 254 -1.91 -19.85 29.15
C HIS A 254 -1.19 -18.55 28.81
N PRO A 255 0.15 -18.51 28.97
CA PRO A 255 0.91 -17.36 28.57
C PRO A 255 0.88 -17.28 27.04
N GLN A 256 0.34 -16.19 26.51
CA GLN A 256 0.28 -16.00 25.07
C GLN A 256 1.63 -15.54 24.54
N ALA A 257 2.18 -16.32 23.60
CA ALA A 257 3.27 -15.87 22.77
C ALA A 257 2.77 -14.72 21.86
N GLY A 258 3.59 -13.69 21.68
CA GLY A 258 3.36 -12.73 20.61
C GLY A 258 3.29 -13.44 19.25
N ARG A 259 2.72 -12.82 18.23
CA ARG A 259 2.73 -13.36 16.85
C ARG A 259 4.00 -12.89 16.13
N PRO A 260 5.11 -13.67 16.09
CA PRO A 260 6.24 -13.28 15.25
C PRO A 260 5.92 -13.58 13.79
N CYS A 261 6.07 -12.57 12.93
CA CYS A 261 6.22 -12.76 11.48
C CYS A 261 7.71 -12.81 11.10
N LEU A 262 8.53 -13.43 11.92
CA LEU A 262 10.00 -13.41 11.85
C LEU A 262 10.53 -14.81 11.52
N ILE A 263 11.52 -14.87 10.64
CA ILE A 263 12.14 -16.12 10.18
C ILE A 263 13.45 -16.39 10.96
N ASP A 264 14.07 -15.35 11.50
CA ASP A 264 15.31 -15.45 12.25
C ASP A 264 15.08 -16.12 13.62
N ARG A 265 15.72 -17.27 13.82
CA ARG A 265 15.60 -18.09 15.03
C ARG A 265 16.11 -17.37 16.28
N ASP A 266 17.20 -16.62 16.18
CA ASP A 266 17.80 -15.95 17.34
C ASP A 266 16.94 -14.76 17.75
N VAL A 267 16.38 -14.05 16.78
CA VAL A 267 15.42 -12.97 17.05
C VAL A 267 14.15 -13.54 17.66
N VAL A 268 13.59 -14.64 17.13
CA VAL A 268 12.41 -15.29 17.71
C VAL A 268 12.68 -15.76 19.14
N TYR A 269 13.85 -16.35 19.40
CA TYR A 269 14.23 -16.77 20.74
C TYR A 269 14.26 -15.59 21.72
N ARG A 270 14.94 -14.50 21.35
CA ARG A 270 15.09 -13.32 22.24
C ARG A 270 13.80 -12.50 22.41
N THR A 271 12.98 -12.40 21.37
CA THR A 271 11.81 -11.50 21.35
C THR A 271 10.50 -12.18 21.72
N VAL A 272 10.41 -13.51 21.56
CA VAL A 272 9.18 -14.27 21.82
C VAL A 272 9.39 -15.31 22.90
N VAL A 273 10.41 -16.17 22.76
CA VAL A 273 10.60 -17.32 23.68
C VAL A 273 11.06 -16.85 25.05
N GLN A 274 12.11 -16.02 25.13
CA GLN A 274 12.65 -15.57 26.41
C GLN A 274 11.62 -14.78 27.22
N PRO A 275 10.90 -13.78 26.66
CA PRO A 275 9.86 -13.06 27.41
C PRO A 275 8.69 -13.95 27.81
N LEU A 276 8.40 -15.01 27.06
CA LEU A 276 7.38 -15.99 27.42
C LEU A 276 7.81 -16.81 28.64
N ILE A 277 9.07 -17.27 28.66
CA ILE A 277 9.66 -17.96 29.82
C ILE A 277 9.65 -17.05 31.03
N ASP A 278 10.07 -15.79 30.88
CA ASP A 278 10.10 -14.81 31.96
C ASP A 278 8.68 -14.55 32.51
N ARG A 279 7.64 -14.58 31.67
CA ARG A 279 6.24 -14.46 32.11
C ARG A 279 5.74 -15.70 32.84
N ILE A 280 6.16 -16.89 32.42
CA ILE A 280 5.85 -18.15 33.10
C ILE A 280 6.48 -18.16 34.49
N GLN A 281 7.75 -17.81 34.59
CA GLN A 281 8.52 -17.78 35.83
C GLN A 281 8.20 -16.58 36.71
N GLY A 282 7.72 -15.48 36.13
CA GLY A 282 7.46 -14.23 36.82
C GLY A 282 8.72 -13.36 37.02
N PRO A 283 8.55 -12.05 37.26
CA PRO A 283 9.64 -11.07 37.32
C PRO A 283 10.64 -11.29 38.46
N LYS A 284 10.32 -12.17 39.43
CA LYS A 284 11.19 -12.46 40.57
C LYS A 284 11.90 -13.81 40.47
N GLY A 285 11.56 -14.64 39.49
CA GLY A 285 12.05 -16.01 39.37
C GLY A 285 11.16 -17.04 40.08
N GLY A 286 11.40 -18.32 39.79
CA GLY A 286 10.81 -19.46 40.51
C GLY A 286 9.29 -19.58 40.50
N GLY A 287 8.58 -18.84 39.64
CA GLY A 287 7.11 -18.80 39.56
C GLY A 287 6.49 -17.56 40.20
N ARG A 288 7.28 -16.69 40.85
CA ARG A 288 6.81 -15.54 41.61
C ARG A 288 6.53 -14.33 40.73
N GLY A 289 5.27 -13.91 40.74
CA GLY A 289 4.64 -12.97 39.82
C GLY A 289 4.38 -13.58 38.44
N GLY A 290 4.47 -14.90 38.31
CA GLY A 290 4.24 -15.66 37.09
C GLY A 290 2.93 -16.46 37.13
N VAL A 291 2.84 -17.48 36.27
CA VAL A 291 1.66 -18.36 36.17
C VAL A 291 1.35 -19.08 37.48
N PRO A 292 2.32 -19.71 38.19
CA PRO A 292 2.04 -20.45 39.43
C PRO A 292 1.42 -19.59 40.54
N GLU A 293 1.96 -18.38 40.77
CA GLU A 293 1.41 -17.47 41.77
C GLU A 293 0.01 -16.97 41.37
N SER A 294 -0.19 -16.61 40.09
CA SER A 294 -1.49 -16.16 39.58
C SER A 294 -2.59 -17.22 39.75
N MET A 295 -2.26 -18.49 39.51
CA MET A 295 -3.18 -19.60 39.74
C MET A 295 -3.51 -19.75 41.22
N ALA A 296 -2.49 -19.84 42.08
CA ALA A 296 -2.67 -20.01 43.52
C ALA A 296 -3.53 -18.89 44.12
N GLN A 297 -3.29 -17.64 43.72
CA GLN A 297 -4.09 -16.49 44.15
C GLN A 297 -5.55 -16.57 43.68
N THR A 298 -5.81 -17.13 42.48
CA THR A 298 -7.17 -17.30 41.96
C THR A 298 -7.95 -18.31 42.81
N PHE A 299 -7.35 -19.44 43.16
CA PHE A 299 -7.96 -20.43 44.06
C PHE A 299 -8.16 -19.88 45.48
N ILE A 300 -7.17 -19.15 46.02
CA ILE A 300 -7.33 -18.47 47.33
C ILE A 300 -8.53 -17.53 47.32
N ARG A 301 -8.74 -16.77 46.24
CA ARG A 301 -9.90 -15.88 46.10
C ARG A 301 -11.21 -16.67 46.15
N MET A 302 -11.30 -17.75 45.37
CA MET A 302 -12.48 -18.63 45.36
C MET A 302 -12.80 -19.17 46.75
N TYR A 303 -11.81 -19.73 47.45
CA TYR A 303 -12.03 -20.31 48.79
C TYR A 303 -12.43 -19.24 49.82
N ARG A 304 -11.89 -18.02 49.74
CA ARG A 304 -12.31 -16.91 50.62
C ARG A 304 -13.77 -16.51 50.39
N GLU A 305 -14.20 -16.44 49.14
CA GLU A 305 -15.59 -16.14 48.78
C GLU A 305 -16.53 -17.26 49.27
N GLN A 306 -16.12 -18.52 49.14
CA GLN A 306 -16.89 -19.66 49.63
C GLN A 306 -17.01 -19.67 51.16
N ILE A 307 -15.93 -19.38 51.90
CA ILE A 307 -15.99 -19.23 53.36
C ILE A 307 -16.98 -18.12 53.75
N ALA A 308 -16.95 -16.97 53.08
CA ALA A 308 -17.87 -15.87 53.36
C ALA A 308 -19.33 -16.28 53.15
N GLN A 309 -19.63 -17.09 52.14
CA GLN A 309 -20.98 -17.63 51.91
C GLN A 309 -21.39 -18.66 52.97
N LEU A 310 -20.49 -19.56 53.37
CA LEU A 310 -20.76 -20.57 54.41
C LEU A 310 -20.99 -19.94 55.79
N GLN A 311 -20.32 -18.84 56.10
CA GLN A 311 -20.51 -18.09 57.35
C GLN A 311 -21.91 -17.47 57.50
N LEU A 312 -22.65 -17.28 56.41
CA LEU A 312 -24.02 -16.77 56.42
C LEU A 312 -25.07 -17.85 56.74
N GLN A 313 -24.69 -19.14 56.70
CA GLN A 313 -25.60 -20.24 57.04
C GLN A 313 -25.77 -20.37 58.56
N VAL A 314 -26.96 -20.81 59.01
CA VAL A 314 -27.28 -20.99 60.43
C VAL A 314 -27.74 -22.43 60.70
N PRO A 315 -26.97 -23.23 61.48
CA PRO A 315 -25.64 -22.95 62.01
C PRO A 315 -24.54 -23.04 60.93
N PRO A 316 -23.44 -22.29 61.05
CA PRO A 316 -22.36 -22.32 60.07
C PRO A 316 -21.60 -23.67 60.13
N PRO A 317 -21.32 -24.31 58.97
CA PRO A 317 -20.62 -25.58 58.91
C PRO A 317 -19.12 -25.41 59.20
N ARG A 318 -18.75 -25.44 60.50
CA ARG A 318 -17.38 -25.17 60.96
C ARG A 318 -16.31 -26.09 60.37
N ALA A 319 -16.65 -27.36 60.10
CA ALA A 319 -15.70 -28.32 59.54
C ALA A 319 -15.32 -27.97 58.08
N GLU A 320 -16.30 -27.55 57.27
CA GLU A 320 -16.06 -27.13 55.89
C GLU A 320 -15.27 -25.83 55.82
N ILE A 321 -15.59 -24.87 56.70
CA ILE A 321 -14.85 -23.61 56.82
C ILE A 321 -13.38 -23.88 57.16
N GLN A 322 -13.11 -24.79 58.12
CA GLN A 322 -11.74 -25.14 58.49
C GLN A 322 -10.99 -25.82 57.34
N ALA A 323 -11.62 -26.75 56.62
CA ALA A 323 -11.01 -27.42 55.49
C ALA A 323 -10.61 -26.45 54.35
N LEU A 324 -11.44 -25.43 54.08
CA LEU A 324 -11.12 -24.38 53.11
C LEU A 324 -9.99 -23.47 53.61
N GLN A 325 -9.94 -23.18 54.91
CA GLN A 325 -8.86 -22.41 55.52
C GLN A 325 -7.52 -23.15 55.41
N ASP A 326 -7.50 -24.46 55.68
CA ASP A 326 -6.29 -25.28 55.56
C ASP A 326 -5.74 -25.27 54.12
N LYS A 327 -6.62 -25.31 53.10
CA LYS A 327 -6.24 -25.18 51.69
C LYS A 327 -5.65 -23.80 51.36
N ILE A 328 -6.23 -22.72 51.90
CA ILE A 328 -5.69 -21.36 51.74
C ILE A 328 -4.27 -21.30 52.33
N ASP A 329 -4.05 -21.90 53.50
CA ASP A 329 -2.76 -21.90 54.17
C ASP A 329 -1.72 -22.74 53.44
N GLU A 330 -2.12 -23.85 52.80
CA GLU A 330 -1.29 -24.63 51.89
C GLU A 330 -0.85 -23.81 50.66
N LEU A 331 -1.80 -23.13 49.99
CA LEU A 331 -1.49 -22.29 48.84
C LEU A 331 -0.59 -21.09 49.20
N ASN A 332 -0.80 -20.48 50.37
CA ASN A 332 0.08 -19.41 50.85
C ASN A 332 1.50 -19.92 51.14
N ARG A 333 1.63 -21.14 51.71
CA ARG A 333 2.94 -21.78 51.90
C ARG A 333 3.61 -22.05 50.55
N PHE A 334 2.88 -22.58 49.58
CA PHE A 334 3.39 -22.79 48.22
C PHE A 334 3.89 -21.49 47.58
N ILE A 335 3.09 -20.41 47.63
CA ILE A 335 3.53 -19.10 47.14
C ILE A 335 4.81 -18.65 47.85
N GLY A 336 4.94 -18.93 49.14
CA GLY A 336 6.15 -18.66 49.93
C GLY A 336 7.39 -19.45 49.49
N THR A 337 7.22 -20.59 48.83
CA THR A 337 8.32 -21.40 48.27
C THR A 337 8.76 -20.98 46.86
N LEU A 338 8.00 -20.12 46.19
CA LEU A 338 8.38 -19.58 44.88
C LEU A 338 9.50 -18.55 45.07
N ASN A 339 10.72 -18.91 44.69
CA ASN A 339 11.93 -18.08 44.82
C ASN A 339 12.25 -17.30 43.55
#